data_AF-A0A553K252-F1
#
_entry.id   AF-A0A553K252-F1
#
_cell.length_a   1.000
_cell.length_b   1.000
_cell.length_c   1.000
_cell.angle_alpha   90.00
_cell.angle_beta   90.00
_cell.angle_gamma   90.00
#
_symmetry.space_group_name_H-M   'P 1'
#
loop_
_entity.id
_entity.type
_entity.pdbx_description
1 polymer ?
#
loop_
_entity_poly.entity_id
_entity_poly.type
_entity_poly.pdbx_seq_one_letter_code
_entity_poly.pdbx_strand_id
1 'polypeptide(L)'
;MFGIDAVELVLLIALAVILFGPEKLPQFAKKAARVVVYLRGIANNAQTQLRSELGPEYADLEIKDLNPKAFVAKHMSAEIQAIEEARADLANAKTTVTSAATMAKQETRSATTQAAAAIKDKNSTAAATVDSPVLFDDEAT
;
A
#
# COMPACT_ATOMS: atom_id res chain seq x y z
N MET A 1 -23.52 -8.43 -24.50
CA MET A 1 -22.31 -8.09 -25.30
C MET A 1 -22.01 -9.12 -26.40
N PHE A 2 -22.97 -9.94 -26.82
CA PHE A 2 -22.88 -10.74 -28.05
C PHE A 2 -24.24 -10.61 -28.74
N GLY A 3 -24.44 -9.54 -29.52
CA GLY A 3 -25.67 -9.35 -30.28
C GLY A 3 -25.68 -10.29 -31.48
N ILE A 4 -25.87 -11.59 -31.22
CA ILE A 4 -25.89 -12.64 -32.24
C ILE A 4 -27.33 -13.11 -32.42
N ASP A 5 -27.84 -12.98 -33.64
CA ASP A 5 -29.15 -13.48 -34.01
C ASP A 5 -29.10 -14.98 -34.36
N ALA A 6 -30.27 -15.65 -34.35
CA ALA A 6 -30.37 -17.08 -34.64
C ALA A 6 -29.75 -17.45 -36.01
N VAL A 7 -29.89 -16.57 -37.00
CA VAL A 7 -29.30 -16.74 -38.34
C VAL A 7 -27.78 -16.68 -38.31
N GLU A 8 -27.21 -15.73 -37.58
CA GLU A 8 -25.77 -15.56 -37.44
C GLU A 8 -25.15 -16.73 -36.68
N LEU A 9 -25.85 -17.28 -35.69
CA LEU A 9 -25.42 -18.50 -35.00
C LEU A 9 -25.30 -19.69 -35.97
N VAL A 10 -26.28 -19.87 -36.86
CA VAL A 10 -26.24 -20.92 -37.88
C VAL A 10 -25.07 -20.69 -38.85
N LEU A 11 -24.84 -19.44 -39.27
CA LEU A 11 -23.70 -19.08 -40.11
C LEU A 11 -22.36 -19.44 -39.44
N LEU A 12 -22.20 -19.15 -38.16
CA LEU A 12 -20.99 -19.48 -37.39
C LEU A 12 -20.79 -21.00 -37.27
N ILE A 13 -21.86 -21.76 -37.04
CA ILE A 13 -21.78 -23.23 -37.01
C ILE A 13 -21.37 -23.77 -38.38
N ALA A 14 -21.95 -23.27 -39.46
CA ALA A 14 -21.58 -23.67 -40.82
C ALA A 14 -20.11 -23.36 -41.11
N LEU A 15 -19.63 -22.16 -40.75
CA LEU A 15 -18.23 -21.77 -40.87
C LEU A 15 -17.31 -22.71 -40.08
N ALA A 16 -17.66 -23.01 -38.83
CA ALA A 16 -16.89 -23.93 -38.01
C ALA A 16 -16.84 -25.33 -38.63
N VAL A 17 -17.94 -25.82 -39.22
CA VAL A 17 -17.99 -27.12 -39.91
C VAL A 17 -17.10 -27.11 -41.14
N ILE A 18 -17.07 -26.01 -41.90
CA ILE A 18 -16.21 -25.89 -43.09
C ILE A 18 -14.72 -25.87 -42.71
N LEU A 19 -14.35 -25.10 -41.67
CA LEU A 19 -12.96 -24.97 -41.23
C LEU A 19 -12.41 -26.26 -40.60
N PHE A 20 -13.18 -26.87 -39.69
CA PHE A 20 -12.71 -27.97 -38.86
C PHE A 20 -13.21 -29.35 -39.33
N GLY A 21 -14.29 -29.39 -40.10
CA GLY A 21 -14.99 -30.60 -40.51
C GLY A 21 -16.11 -31.02 -39.54
N PRO A 22 -17.22 -31.59 -40.05
CA PRO A 22 -18.38 -31.98 -39.25
C PRO A 22 -18.06 -33.08 -38.23
N GLU A 23 -17.04 -33.90 -38.50
CA GLU A 23 -16.63 -34.98 -37.60
C GLU A 23 -15.76 -34.52 -36.43
N LYS A 24 -15.00 -33.44 -36.59
CA LYS A 24 -14.03 -32.99 -35.57
C LYS A 24 -14.69 -32.12 -34.50
N LEU A 25 -15.62 -31.25 -34.87
CA LEU A 25 -16.35 -30.39 -33.92
C LEU A 25 -17.01 -31.15 -32.75
N PRO A 26 -17.82 -32.21 -32.97
CA PRO A 26 -18.43 -32.94 -31.87
C PRO A 26 -17.38 -33.67 -31.02
N GLN A 27 -16.26 -34.09 -31.59
CA GLN A 27 -15.15 -34.68 -30.83
C GLN A 27 -14.49 -33.65 -29.91
N PHE A 28 -14.24 -32.44 -30.40
CA PHE A 28 -13.68 -31.35 -29.60
C PHE A 28 -14.65 -30.89 -28.50
N ALA A 29 -15.94 -30.73 -28.82
CA ALA A 29 -16.96 -30.39 -27.84
C ALA A 29 -17.04 -31.43 -26.71
N LYS A 30 -17.01 -32.73 -27.03
CA LYS A 30 -16.98 -33.80 -26.02
C LYS A 30 -15.73 -33.75 -25.13
N LYS A 31 -14.56 -33.47 -25.70
CA LYS A 31 -13.31 -33.32 -24.93
C LYS A 31 -13.39 -32.13 -23.98
N ALA A 32 -13.84 -30.97 -24.47
CA ALA A 32 -14.03 -29.77 -23.66
C ALA A 32 -15.05 -30.01 -22.53
N ALA A 33 -16.20 -30.63 -22.84
CA ALA A 33 -17.21 -30.97 -21.85
C ALA A 33 -16.66 -31.86 -20.73
N ARG A 34 -15.83 -32.87 -21.07
CA ARG A 34 -15.18 -33.72 -20.07
C ARG A 34 -14.25 -32.93 -19.15
N VAL A 35 -13.47 -32.01 -19.70
CA VAL A 35 -12.60 -31.12 -18.93
C VAL A 35 -13.43 -30.26 -17.97
N VAL A 36 -14.51 -29.63 -18.45
CA VAL A 36 -15.42 -28.83 -17.63
C VAL A 36 -16.03 -29.64 -16.49
N VAL A 37 -16.53 -30.84 -16.78
CA VAL A 37 -17.11 -31.74 -15.75
C VAL A 37 -16.05 -32.16 -14.72
N TYR A 38 -14.84 -32.45 -15.17
CA TYR A 38 -13.72 -32.80 -14.29
C TYR A 38 -13.34 -31.63 -13.36
N LEU A 39 -13.19 -30.42 -13.91
CA LEU A 39 -12.94 -29.20 -13.14
C LEU A 39 -14.06 -28.91 -12.13
N ARG A 40 -15.32 -29.10 -12.53
CA ARG A 40 -16.48 -28.99 -11.62
C ARG A 40 -16.36 -29.97 -10.45
N GLY A 41 -15.93 -31.21 -10.73
CA GLY A 41 -15.68 -32.24 -9.72
C GLY A 41 -14.57 -31.86 -8.74
N ILE A 42 -13.43 -31.37 -9.24
CA ILE A 42 -12.32 -30.88 -8.41
C ILE A 42 -12.78 -29.73 -7.51
N ALA A 43 -13.47 -28.74 -8.07
CA ALA A 43 -13.95 -27.59 -7.31
C ALA A 43 -14.88 -28.00 -6.16
N ASN A 44 -15.81 -28.92 -6.42
CA ASN A 44 -16.72 -29.42 -5.38
C ASN A 44 -15.99 -30.23 -4.30
N ASN A 45 -15.00 -31.05 -4.66
CA ASN A 45 -14.20 -31.82 -3.71
C ASN A 45 -13.33 -30.91 -2.84
N ALA A 46 -12.66 -29.92 -3.44
CA ALA A 46 -11.86 -28.93 -2.72
C ALA A 46 -12.74 -28.14 -1.75
N GLN A 47 -13.93 -27.71 -2.16
CA GLN A 47 -14.89 -27.03 -1.28
C GLN A 47 -15.31 -27.92 -0.10
N THR A 48 -15.53 -29.21 -0.35
CA THR A 48 -15.87 -30.18 0.71
C THR A 48 -14.73 -30.33 1.71
N GLN A 49 -13.49 -30.38 1.24
CA GLN A 49 -12.30 -30.54 2.08
C GLN A 49 -11.95 -29.27 2.87
N LEU A 50 -12.13 -28.09 2.28
CA LEU A 50 -12.01 -26.81 2.98
C LEU A 50 -13.06 -26.69 4.09
N ARG A 51 -14.31 -27.09 3.81
CA ARG A 51 -15.39 -27.09 4.80
C ARG A 51 -15.12 -28.07 5.95
N SER A 52 -14.52 -29.24 5.68
CA SER A 52 -14.26 -30.25 6.71
C SER A 52 -13.11 -29.88 7.64
N GLU A 53 -12.07 -29.23 7.11
CA GLU A 53 -10.85 -28.91 7.87
C GLU A 53 -10.92 -27.53 8.55
N LEU A 54 -11.62 -26.57 7.96
CA LEU A 54 -11.61 -25.17 8.41
C LEU A 54 -12.95 -24.70 8.99
N GLY A 55 -13.97 -25.56 8.97
CA GLY A 55 -15.29 -25.28 9.51
C GLY A 55 -16.24 -24.55 8.53
N PRO A 56 -17.52 -24.43 8.91
CA PRO A 56 -18.58 -23.91 8.03
C PRO A 56 -18.39 -22.44 7.60
N GLU A 57 -17.51 -21.68 8.25
CA GLU A 57 -17.17 -20.28 7.93
C GLU A 57 -16.56 -20.12 6.51
N TYR A 58 -16.03 -21.18 5.89
CA TYR A 58 -15.45 -21.16 4.54
C TYR A 58 -16.38 -21.74 3.47
N ALA A 59 -17.57 -22.21 3.86
CA ALA A 59 -18.53 -22.87 2.97
C ALA A 59 -19.40 -21.88 2.16
N ASP A 60 -19.50 -20.63 2.62
CA ASP A 60 -20.35 -19.59 2.02
C ASP A 60 -19.69 -18.83 0.86
N LEU A 61 -18.51 -19.29 0.43
CA LEU A 61 -17.96 -18.89 -0.87
C LEU A 61 -18.72 -19.65 -1.96
N GLU A 62 -19.86 -19.09 -2.36
CA GLU A 62 -20.72 -19.60 -3.42
C GLU A 62 -20.00 -19.59 -4.77
N ILE A 63 -19.26 -20.68 -5.08
CA ILE A 63 -18.59 -20.93 -6.37
C ILE A 63 -19.57 -20.85 -7.57
N LYS A 64 -20.87 -20.82 -7.31
CA LYS A 64 -21.93 -20.69 -8.32
C LYS A 64 -22.07 -19.27 -8.89
N ASP A 65 -21.50 -18.24 -8.25
CA ASP A 65 -21.57 -16.83 -8.69
C ASP A 65 -20.19 -16.11 -8.72
N LEU A 66 -19.11 -16.89 -8.66
CA LEU A 66 -17.74 -16.40 -8.66
C LEU A 66 -17.31 -15.89 -10.05
N ASN A 67 -17.63 -14.63 -10.34
CA ASN A 67 -16.73 -13.82 -11.15
C ASN A 67 -15.37 -13.80 -10.43
N PRO A 68 -14.26 -14.31 -11.02
CA PRO A 68 -12.98 -14.42 -10.33
C PRO A 68 -12.48 -13.05 -9.84
N LYS A 69 -12.85 -11.99 -10.55
CA LYS A 69 -12.58 -10.60 -10.18
C LYS A 69 -13.27 -10.18 -8.88
N ALA A 70 -14.51 -10.62 -8.64
CA ALA A 70 -15.28 -10.29 -7.44
C ALA A 70 -14.80 -11.07 -6.21
N PHE A 71 -14.39 -12.33 -6.40
CA PHE A 71 -13.81 -13.17 -5.36
C PHE A 71 -12.50 -12.61 -4.83
N VAL A 72 -11.57 -12.30 -5.74
CA VAL A 72 -10.28 -11.67 -5.43
C VAL A 72 -10.52 -10.28 -4.84
N ALA A 73 -11.46 -9.50 -5.39
CA ALA A 73 -11.77 -8.18 -4.84
C ALA A 73 -12.28 -8.24 -3.39
N LYS A 74 -13.16 -9.19 -3.02
CA LYS A 74 -13.64 -9.31 -1.62
C LYS A 74 -12.56 -9.80 -0.66
N HIS A 75 -11.76 -10.79 -1.06
CA HIS A 75 -10.71 -11.33 -0.17
C HIS A 75 -9.51 -10.38 -0.07
N MET A 76 -9.13 -9.73 -1.16
CA MET A 76 -8.08 -8.72 -1.12
C MET A 76 -8.60 -7.39 -0.58
N SER A 77 -9.90 -7.05 -0.60
CA SER A 77 -10.36 -5.79 -0.02
C SER A 77 -10.18 -5.73 1.49
N ALA A 78 -10.32 -6.86 2.19
CA ALA A 78 -10.06 -6.91 3.63
C ALA A 78 -8.56 -6.70 3.91
N GLU A 79 -7.68 -7.37 3.16
CA GLU A 79 -6.23 -7.19 3.27
C GLU A 79 -5.76 -5.80 2.81
N ILE A 80 -6.33 -5.26 1.74
CA ILE A 80 -6.04 -3.93 1.21
C ILE A 80 -6.49 -2.85 2.19
N GLN A 81 -7.66 -2.98 2.81
CA GLN A 81 -8.12 -2.05 3.85
C GLN A 81 -7.19 -2.04 5.05
N ALA A 82 -6.76 -3.22 5.53
CA ALA A 82 -5.80 -3.32 6.62
C ALA A 82 -4.42 -2.70 6.26
N ILE A 83 -3.96 -2.89 5.02
CA ILE A 83 -2.70 -2.29 4.53
C ILE A 83 -2.83 -0.77 4.36
N GLU A 84 -3.98 -0.27 3.92
CA GLU A 84 -4.22 1.17 3.73
C GLU A 84 -4.31 1.90 5.08
N GLU A 85 -4.96 1.31 6.07
CA GLU A 85 -5.00 1.83 7.45
C GLU A 85 -3.59 1.87 8.06
N ALA A 86 -2.82 0.79 7.92
CA ALA A 86 -1.42 0.74 8.35
C ALA A 86 -0.53 1.77 7.62
N ARG A 87 -0.79 2.04 6.33
CA ARG A 87 -0.11 3.10 5.58
C ARG A 87 -0.48 4.50 6.06
N ALA A 88 -1.75 4.73 6.38
CA ALA A 88 -2.23 6.01 6.91
C ALA A 88 -1.58 6.32 8.27
N ASP A 89 -1.53 5.34 9.17
CA ASP A 89 -0.87 5.48 10.48
C ASP A 89 0.63 5.74 10.35
N LEU A 90 1.30 5.01 9.43
CA LEU A 90 2.72 5.22 9.16
C LEU A 90 3.01 6.60 8.56
N ALA A 91 2.13 7.12 7.70
CA ALA A 91 2.25 8.45 7.12
C ALA A 91 2.07 9.56 8.18
N ASN A 92 1.13 9.38 9.11
CA ASN A 92 0.93 10.28 10.25
C ASN A 92 2.15 10.26 11.17
N ALA A 93 2.63 9.07 11.55
CA ALA A 93 3.83 8.91 12.38
C ALA A 93 5.06 9.56 11.74
N LYS A 94 5.26 9.38 10.43
CA LYS A 94 6.36 10.01 9.68
C LYS A 94 6.27 11.54 9.73
N THR A 95 5.06 12.09 9.59
CA THR A 95 4.84 13.54 9.66
C THR A 95 5.15 14.07 11.05
N THR A 96 4.64 13.44 12.12
CA THR A 96 4.91 13.84 13.51
C THR A 96 6.39 13.77 13.85
N VAL A 97 7.08 12.69 13.45
CA VAL A 97 8.53 12.55 13.67
C VAL A 97 9.32 13.61 12.90
N THR A 98 8.93 13.89 11.65
CA THR A 98 9.60 14.93 10.85
C THR A 98 9.39 16.31 11.46
N SER A 99 8.16 16.63 11.90
CA SER A 99 7.85 17.90 12.56
C SER A 99 8.60 18.05 13.89
N ALA A 100 8.61 17.01 14.73
CA ALA A 100 9.37 17.00 15.98
C ALA A 100 10.88 17.16 15.73
N ALA A 101 11.42 16.48 14.72
CA ALA A 101 12.82 16.63 14.33
C ALA A 101 13.14 18.05 13.84
N THR A 102 12.25 18.70 13.08
CA THR A 102 12.44 20.09 12.64
C THR A 102 12.34 21.08 13.80
N MET A 103 11.41 20.88 14.73
CA MET A 103 11.27 21.71 15.93
C MET A 103 12.48 21.58 16.84
N ALA A 104 12.94 20.36 17.14
CA ALA A 104 14.15 20.13 17.92
C ALA A 104 15.39 20.77 17.26
N LYS A 105 15.50 20.69 15.93
CA LYS A 105 16.60 21.33 15.18
C LYS A 105 16.51 22.86 15.22
N GLN A 106 15.30 23.42 15.24
CA GLN A 106 15.07 24.85 15.34
C GLN A 106 15.34 25.37 16.76
N GLU A 107 14.90 24.67 17.80
CA GLU A 107 15.21 24.96 19.20
C GLU A 107 16.72 24.89 19.47
N THR A 108 17.39 23.87 18.93
CA THR A 108 18.85 23.74 19.07
C THR A 108 19.59 24.89 18.38
N ARG A 109 19.12 25.32 17.19
CA ARG A 109 19.67 26.50 16.50
C ARG A 109 19.42 27.78 17.28
N SER A 110 18.20 27.99 17.78
CA SER A 110 17.84 29.16 18.59
C SER A 110 18.64 29.22 19.89
N ALA A 111 18.86 28.09 20.56
CA ALA A 111 19.71 27.99 21.75
C ALA A 111 21.18 28.27 21.43
N THR A 112 21.68 27.80 20.28
CA THR A 112 23.06 28.06 19.83
C THR A 112 23.28 29.51 19.46
N THR A 113 22.31 30.16 18.80
CA THR A 113 22.39 31.59 18.46
C THR A 113 22.29 32.47 19.70
N GLN A 114 21.44 32.11 20.69
CA GLN A 114 21.38 32.80 21.98
C GLN A 114 22.67 32.62 22.80
N ALA A 115 23.25 31.42 22.80
CA ALA A 115 24.54 31.18 23.44
C ALA A 115 25.68 31.98 22.77
N ALA A 116 25.70 32.07 21.44
CA ALA A 116 26.67 32.87 20.71
C ALA A 116 26.51 34.38 20.96
N ALA A 117 25.27 34.87 21.10
CA ALA A 117 25.00 36.27 21.47
C ALA A 117 25.46 36.59 22.90
N ALA A 118 25.22 35.70 23.86
CA ALA A 118 25.66 35.86 25.25
C ALA A 118 27.18 35.86 25.42
N ILE A 119 27.92 35.15 24.55
CA ILE A 119 29.39 35.20 24.53
C ILE A 119 29.90 36.53 23.97
N LYS A 120 29.18 37.13 23.02
CA LYS A 120 29.52 38.42 22.43
C LYS A 120 29.40 39.58 23.43
N ASP A 121 28.35 39.59 24.25
CA ASP A 121 28.13 40.63 25.26
C ASP A 121 29.19 40.62 26.37
N LYS A 122 29.68 39.44 26.78
CA LYS A 122 30.77 39.33 27.76
C LYS A 122 32.11 39.85 27.25
N ASN A 123 32.36 39.80 25.94
CA ASN A 123 33.60 40.28 25.35
C ASN A 123 33.62 41.81 25.16
N SER A 124 32.45 42.46 25.13
CA SER A 124 32.35 43.92 25.06
C SER A 124 32.48 44.62 26.42
N THR A 125 32.33 43.91 27.54
CA THR A 125 32.50 44.47 28.89
C THR A 125 33.93 44.40 29.43
N ALA A 126 34.81 43.58 28.83
CA ALA A 126 36.21 43.45 29.23
C ALA A 126 37.14 44.51 28.59
N ALA A 127 36.67 45.24 27.56
CA ALA A 127 37.47 46.22 26.83
C ALA A 127 37.39 47.66 27.41
N ALA A 128 36.58 47.90 28.46
CA ALA A 128 36.29 49.24 28.97
C ALA A 128 37.01 49.62 30.28
N THR A 129 37.92 48.79 30.80
CA THR A 129 38.60 49.04 32.10
C THR A 129 40.12 49.21 32.01
N VAL A 130 40.68 49.37 30.82
CA VAL A 130 42.10 49.74 30.67
C VAL A 130 42.15 51.15 30.12
N ASP A 131 42.76 52.05 30.89
CA ASP A 131 43.24 53.37 30.49
C ASP A 131 42.33 54.58 30.77
N SER A 132 42.26 54.97 32.03
CA SER A 132 42.23 56.38 32.43
C SER A 132 43.41 56.63 33.38
N PRO A 133 44.17 57.73 33.21
CA PRO A 133 45.51 57.87 33.79
C PRO A 133 45.46 58.15 35.30
N VAL A 134 46.25 57.41 36.06
CA VAL A 134 46.46 57.64 37.49
C VAL A 134 47.30 58.91 37.69
N LEU A 135 46.73 59.88 38.40
CA LEU A 135 47.43 61.05 38.93
C LEU A 135 48.38 60.55 40.05
N PHE A 136 49.69 60.69 39.89
CA PHE A 136 50.64 60.39 40.96
C PHE A 136 50.57 61.49 42.03
N ASP A 137 50.33 61.08 43.28
CA ASP A 137 50.47 61.88 44.49
C ASP A 137 51.93 61.79 44.96
N ASP A 138 52.58 62.93 45.18
CA ASP A 138 54.04 63.11 45.28
C ASP A 138 54.50 63.36 46.73
N GLU A 139 53.81 62.79 47.72
CA GLU A 139 54.11 62.92 49.16
C GLU A 139 54.34 61.55 49.81
N ALA A 140 55.45 60.89 49.49
CA ALA A 140 56.05 59.86 50.35
C ALA A 140 57.52 59.61 50.01
N THR A 141 58.41 60.34 50.68
CA THR A 141 59.84 60.01 50.86
C THR A 141 60.07 58.67 51.56
#